data_AF-A0A9E5MT37-F1
#
_entry.id   AF-A0A9E5MT37-F1
#
_cell.length_a   1.000
_cell.length_b   1.000
_cell.length_c   1.000
_cell.angle_alpha   90.00
_cell.angle_beta   90.00
_cell.angle_gamma   90.00
#
_symmetry.space_group_name_H-M   'P 1'
#
loop_
_entity.id
_entity.type
_entity.pdbx_description
1 polymer ?
#
loop_
_entity_poly.entity_id
_entity_poly.type
_entity_poly.pdbx_seq_one_letter_code
_entity_poly.pdbx_strand_id
1 'polypeptide(L)'
;VIMNLEHRPVVARGKPAAETIDQLHGVDPLLARVFAARGVRYLAELDYGLAGLAPVSTLANINAAVELLYAHRRNRILIVGDF
;
A
#
# COMPACT_ATOMS: atom_id res chain seq x y z
N VAL A 1 -3.15 21.50 -43.94
CA VAL A 1 -2.86 20.27 -43.17
C VAL A 1 -2.82 20.67 -41.70
N ILE A 2 -3.92 20.49 -40.97
CA ILE A 2 -3.99 20.80 -39.53
C ILE A 2 -3.81 19.47 -38.81
N MET A 3 -2.68 19.30 -38.12
CA MET A 3 -2.42 18.14 -37.27
C MET A 3 -3.26 18.25 -36.00
N ASN A 4 -4.26 17.37 -35.87
CA ASN A 4 -5.05 17.23 -34.65
C ASN A 4 -4.21 16.48 -33.61
N LEU A 5 -3.59 17.21 -32.67
CA LEU A 5 -2.92 16.63 -31.51
C LEU A 5 -3.98 16.29 -30.46
N GLU A 6 -4.49 15.05 -30.50
CA GLU A 6 -5.29 14.46 -29.42
C GLU A 6 -4.47 14.45 -28.12
N HIS A 7 -4.49 15.54 -27.36
CA HIS A 7 -3.77 15.64 -26.10
C HIS A 7 -4.52 14.87 -25.02
N ARG A 8 -3.88 13.83 -24.47
CA ARG A 8 -4.35 13.21 -23.23
C ARG A 8 -4.40 14.28 -22.15
N PRO A 9 -5.54 14.47 -21.45
CA PRO A 9 -5.65 15.50 -20.43
C PRO A 9 -4.60 15.24 -19.34
N VAL A 10 -3.81 16.26 -19.01
CA VAL A 10 -2.88 16.21 -17.88
C VAL A 10 -3.74 16.24 -16.62
N VAL A 11 -3.89 15.09 -15.98
CA VAL A 11 -4.57 14.99 -14.68
C VAL A 11 -3.64 15.59 -13.63
N ALA A 12 -3.88 16.85 -13.29
CA ALA A 12 -3.22 17.50 -12.17
C ALA A 12 -3.73 16.87 -10.86
N ARG A 13 -2.81 16.31 -10.08
CA ARG A 13 -3.09 15.87 -8.70
C ARG A 13 -2.99 17.08 -7.77
N GLY A 14 -3.91 17.17 -6.81
CA GLY A 14 -3.88 18.21 -5.79
C GLY A 14 -2.53 18.25 -5.07
N LYS A 15 -2.03 19.46 -4.81
CA LYS A 15 -0.79 19.63 -4.04
C LYS A 15 -1.04 19.10 -2.61
N PRO A 16 -0.20 18.19 -2.10
CA PRO A 16 -0.33 17.72 -0.73
C PRO A 16 -0.12 18.87 0.26
N ALA A 17 -0.74 18.77 1.44
CA ALA A 17 -0.58 19.77 2.50
C ALA A 17 0.90 19.91 2.87
N ALA A 18 1.34 21.14 3.15
CA ALA A 18 2.72 21.43 3.55
C ALA A 18 3.12 20.59 4.79
N GLU A 19 2.21 20.48 5.76
CA GLU A 19 2.39 19.66 6.96
C GLU A 19 2.73 18.20 6.63
N THR A 20 2.10 17.60 5.61
CA THR A 20 2.39 16.21 5.20
C THR A 20 3.78 16.08 4.57
N ILE A 21 4.24 17.10 3.84
CA ILE A 21 5.59 17.10 3.27
C ILE A 21 6.62 17.23 4.39
N ASP A 22 6.38 18.08 5.38
CA ASP A 22 7.28 18.32 6.50
C ASP A 22 7.45 17.07 7.39
N GLN A 23 6.41 16.23 7.50
CA GLN A 23 6.49 14.93 8.19
C GLN A 23 7.46 13.94 7.53
N LEU A 24 7.82 14.15 6.26
CA LEU A 24 8.77 13.34 5.49
C LEU A 24 10.18 13.95 5.49
N HIS A 25 10.58 14.58 6.59
CA HIS A 25 11.92 15.14 6.78
C HIS A 25 13.03 14.12 6.48
N GLY A 26 14.15 14.58 5.93
CA GLY A 26 15.28 13.71 5.55
C GLY A 26 15.09 12.94 4.24
N VAL A 27 13.89 12.96 3.64
CA VAL A 27 13.66 12.54 2.25
C VAL A 27 13.96 13.70 1.31
N ASP A 28 14.49 13.41 0.11
CA ASP A 28 14.68 14.43 -0.92
C ASP A 28 13.37 15.22 -1.17
N PRO A 29 13.40 16.56 -1.28
CA PRO A 29 12.20 17.38 -1.39
C PRO A 29 11.29 17.02 -2.57
N LEU A 30 11.84 16.53 -3.68
CA LEU A 30 11.04 16.05 -4.80
C LEU A 30 10.33 14.76 -4.42
N LEU A 31 11.04 13.81 -3.81
CA LEU A 31 10.48 12.54 -3.37
C LEU A 31 9.43 12.73 -2.26
N ALA A 32 9.66 13.61 -1.29
CA ALA A 32 8.69 13.93 -0.24
C ALA A 32 7.36 14.42 -0.82
N ARG A 33 7.41 15.31 -1.84
CA ARG A 33 6.21 15.76 -2.56
C ARG A 33 5.52 14.61 -3.31
N VAL A 34 6.29 13.73 -3.93
CA VAL A 34 5.78 12.59 -4.72
C VAL A 34 5.12 11.53 -3.82
N PHE A 35 5.68 11.28 -2.62
CA PHE A 35 5.13 10.37 -1.62
C PHE A 35 3.91 10.95 -0.92
N ALA A 36 3.95 12.22 -0.50
CA ALA A 36 2.80 12.90 0.08
C ALA A 36 1.62 12.95 -0.91
N ALA A 37 1.88 13.15 -2.21
CA ALA A 37 0.86 13.08 -3.26
C ALA A 37 0.29 11.67 -3.49
N ARG A 38 0.93 10.62 -2.94
CA ARG A 38 0.44 9.24 -2.92
C ARG A 38 -0.23 8.86 -1.59
N GLY A 39 -0.34 9.80 -0.65
CA GLY A 39 -0.99 9.57 0.64
C GLY A 39 -0.07 9.06 1.75
N VAL A 40 1.25 9.00 1.51
CA VAL A 40 2.23 8.72 2.57
C VAL A 40 2.27 9.91 3.52
N ARG A 41 2.05 9.68 4.83
CA ARG A 41 1.99 10.74 5.84
C ARG A 41 3.16 10.73 6.80
N TYR A 42 3.72 9.56 7.08
CA TYR A 42 4.81 9.39 8.04
C TYR A 42 5.99 8.66 7.42
N LEU A 43 7.22 8.96 7.87
CA LEU A 43 8.43 8.25 7.42
C LEU A 43 8.35 6.74 7.63
N ALA A 44 7.67 6.28 8.68
CA ALA A 44 7.49 4.86 8.97
C ALA A 44 6.72 4.11 7.86
N GLU A 45 5.91 4.80 7.05
CA GLU A 45 5.22 4.19 5.91
C GLU A 45 6.16 3.93 4.71
N LEU A 46 7.39 4.47 4.75
CA LEU A 46 8.45 4.18 3.80
C LEU A 46 9.36 3.03 4.26
N ASP A 47 9.07 2.43 5.42
CA ASP A 47 9.74 1.22 5.87
C ASP A 47 9.19 0.00 5.11
N TYR A 48 10.07 -0.66 4.36
CA TYR A 48 9.75 -1.88 3.61
C TYR A 48 9.96 -3.16 4.44
N GLY A 49 10.37 -3.01 5.70
CA GLY A 49 10.46 -4.10 6.66
C GLY A 49 9.08 -4.64 7.04
N LEU A 50 9.08 -5.88 7.54
CA LEU A 50 7.84 -6.54 7.99
C LEU A 50 7.48 -6.20 9.45
N ALA A 51 8.28 -5.38 10.13
CA ALA A 51 8.07 -5.03 11.54
C ALA A 51 6.76 -4.27 11.79
N GLY A 52 6.25 -3.57 10.77
CA GLY A 52 4.96 -2.87 10.83
C GLY A 52 3.74 -3.75 10.54
N LEU A 53 3.92 -5.03 10.22
CA LEU A 53 2.77 -5.92 10.00
C LEU A 53 2.00 -6.13 11.29
N ALA A 54 0.67 -6.05 11.20
CA ALA A 54 -0.19 -6.48 12.29
C ALA A 54 0.08 -7.96 12.63
N PRO A 55 0.06 -8.36 13.92
CA PRO A 55 0.20 -9.76 14.28
C PRO A 55 -0.85 -10.61 13.58
N VAL A 56 -0.49 -11.78 13.07
CA VAL A 56 -1.42 -12.67 12.34
C VAL A 56 -2.65 -13.03 13.19
N SER A 57 -2.49 -13.05 14.52
CA SER A 57 -3.57 -13.27 15.49
C SER A 57 -4.68 -12.22 15.46
N THR A 58 -4.46 -11.05 14.85
CA THR A 58 -5.49 -10.00 14.69
C THR A 58 -6.40 -10.23 13.49
N LEU A 59 -6.11 -11.19 12.62
CA LEU A 59 -6.99 -11.52 11.50
C LEU A 59 -8.29 -12.13 12.01
N ALA A 60 -9.42 -11.67 11.47
CA ALA A 60 -10.73 -12.16 11.85
C ALA A 60 -10.83 -13.68 11.63
N ASN A 61 -11.35 -14.40 12.63
CA ASN A 61 -11.54 -15.86 12.63
C ASN A 61 -10.28 -16.71 12.44
N ILE A 62 -9.08 -16.14 12.64
CA ILE A 62 -7.81 -16.85 12.37
C ILE A 62 -7.66 -18.14 13.19
N ASN A 63 -8.04 -18.14 14.46
CA ASN A 63 -7.94 -19.33 15.32
C ASN A 63 -8.80 -20.48 14.76
N ALA A 64 -10.07 -20.22 14.44
CA ALA A 64 -10.96 -21.23 13.88
C ALA A 64 -10.48 -21.75 12.52
N ALA A 65 -9.94 -20.86 11.67
CA ALA A 65 -9.35 -21.24 10.39
C ALA A 65 -8.12 -22.15 10.57
N VAL A 66 -7.24 -21.83 11.51
CA VAL A 66 -6.03 -22.63 11.80
C VAL A 66 -6.41 -24.01 12.36
N GLU A 67 -7.39 -24.09 13.27
CA GLU A 67 -7.89 -25.37 13.78
C GLU A 67 -8.45 -26.25 12.66
N LEU A 68 -9.23 -25.66 11.74
CA LEU A 68 -9.76 -26.39 10.58
C LEU A 68 -8.65 -26.93 9.68
N LEU A 69 -7.64 -26.11 9.38
CA LEU A 69 -6.47 -26.53 8.61
C LEU A 69 -5.70 -27.64 9.31
N TYR A 70 -5.49 -27.53 10.63
CA TYR A 70 -4.75 -28.51 11.40
C TYR A 70 -5.46 -29.86 11.48
N ALA A 71 -6.79 -29.85 11.59
CA ALA A 71 -7.63 -31.06 11.55
C ALA A 71 -7.52 -31.80 10.19
N HIS A 72 -7.35 -31.06 9.09
CA HIS A 72 -7.29 -31.60 7.73
C HIS A 72 -5.86 -31.67 7.17
N ARG A 73 -4.82 -31.60 8.00
CA ARG A 73 -3.41 -31.55 7.57
C ARG A 73 -2.91 -32.74 6.74
N ARG A 74 -3.67 -33.84 6.71
CA ARG A 74 -3.38 -35.04 5.89
C ARG A 74 -4.23 -35.13 4.63
N ASN A 75 -5.13 -34.17 4.42
CA ASN A 75 -6.04 -34.14 3.28
C ASN A 75 -5.41 -33.31 2.15
N ARG A 76 -5.96 -33.45 0.94
CA ARG A 76 -5.64 -32.53 -0.15
C ARG A 76 -6.36 -31.21 0.09
N ILE A 77 -5.60 -30.11 0.14
CA ILE A 77 -6.11 -28.75 0.32
C ILE A 77 -5.91 -28.00 -1.00
N LEU A 78 -6.98 -27.45 -1.57
CA LEU A 78 -6.92 -26.56 -2.73
C LEU A 78 -6.93 -25.11 -2.23
N ILE A 79 -5.93 -24.34 -2.62
CA ILE A 79 -5.87 -22.89 -2.35
C ILE A 79 -6.33 -22.16 -3.59
N VAL A 80 -7.43 -21.41 -3.48
CA VAL A 80 -7.95 -20.55 -4.54
C VAL A 80 -7.71 -19.10 -4.14
N GLY A 81 -6.96 -18.36 -4.95
CA GLY A 81 -6.68 -16.93 -4.77
C GLY A 81 -7.25 -16.09 -5.91
N ASP A 82 -7.34 -14.78 -5.68
CA ASP A 82 -7.59 -13.78 -6.72
C ASP A 82 -6.26 -13.29 -7.36
N PHE A 83 -6.33 -12.49 -8.42
CA PHE A 83 -5.18 -12.03 -9.22
C PHE A 83 -4.71 -10.59 -8.91
#